data_AF-A0A8B8MZH5-F1
#
_entry.id   AF-A0A8B8MZH5-F1
#
_cell.length_a   1.000
_cell.length_b   1.000
_cell.length_c   1.000
_cell.angle_alpha   90.00
_cell.angle_beta   90.00
_cell.angle_gamma   90.00
#
_symmetry.space_group_name_H-M   'P 1'
#
loop_
_entity.id
_entity.type
_entity.pdbx_description
1 polymer ?
#
loop_
_entity_poly.entity_id
_entity_poly.type
_entity_poly.pdbx_seq_one_letter_code
_entity_poly.pdbx_strand_id
1 'polypeptide(L)'
;MSPTQFTVSLLLVLLLRPSNASLVPRPQQDQTLSLKTTPHPQIQYHNPKLPPRSLSLASSKKFEGSSDLVQLRYHMGPVLSNSPINLYLIWYGRWASPQKLLIKDFLLSISAASGRRSSSAAAQPPSPSVAEWWRTASLYTDQTGANVSRAVVVAGEHEDVACSHGRSLTRLSVQQVIATAARAARFPVDHRNGVYLVLTAEDVTMQDFCRAVCGFHYFTFPSMVGYTLPYAWVGNSGRQCPEVCAYPFAIPGYMGGAAAGGPKPLSPPNGDVGVDGMISVIGHELAELSSNPLVNAWYAGEDPTAPTEIGDLCEGLYGTGGGGGYIGQVMRDGGGRSFNMNGRSGRRFLVQWLWSPVLKACAGPNALD
;
A
#
# COMPACT_ATOMS: atom_id res chain seq x y z
N MET A 1 -77.46 -28.88 -20.76
CA MET A 1 -77.15 -27.74 -19.88
C MET A 1 -75.68 -27.41 -20.08
N SER A 2 -75.38 -26.17 -20.42
CA SER A 2 -74.11 -25.64 -20.94
C SER A 2 -72.89 -25.94 -20.07
N PRO A 3 -71.72 -26.18 -20.68
CA PRO A 3 -70.44 -25.80 -20.09
C PRO A 3 -69.96 -24.47 -20.69
N THR A 4 -69.83 -23.48 -19.81
CA THR A 4 -69.24 -22.16 -20.06
C THR A 4 -67.71 -22.24 -20.09
N GLN A 5 -67.17 -21.90 -21.26
CA GLN A 5 -66.01 -21.04 -21.54
C GLN A 5 -64.72 -21.18 -20.70
N PHE A 6 -63.66 -21.70 -21.34
CA PHE A 6 -62.28 -21.23 -21.17
C PHE A 6 -61.82 -20.66 -22.51
N THR A 7 -61.66 -19.33 -22.57
CA THR A 7 -61.07 -18.64 -23.72
C THR A 7 -59.55 -18.71 -23.63
N VAL A 8 -58.93 -19.43 -24.56
CA VAL A 8 -57.49 -19.38 -24.84
C VAL A 8 -57.28 -18.26 -25.86
N SER A 9 -56.66 -17.15 -25.43
CA SER A 9 -56.25 -16.08 -26.35
C SER A 9 -55.00 -16.52 -27.12
N LEU A 10 -55.17 -16.58 -28.44
CA LEU A 10 -54.14 -16.78 -29.44
C LEU A 10 -53.17 -15.59 -29.45
N LEU A 11 -51.91 -15.77 -29.05
CA LEU A 11 -50.88 -14.74 -29.20
C LEU A 11 -50.24 -14.85 -30.59
N LEU A 12 -50.43 -13.81 -31.40
CA LEU A 12 -49.90 -13.63 -32.73
C LEU A 12 -48.37 -13.48 -32.68
N VAL A 13 -47.63 -14.42 -33.29
CA VAL A 13 -46.17 -14.34 -33.45
C VAL A 13 -45.85 -13.37 -34.58
N LEU A 14 -45.41 -12.16 -34.24
CA LEU A 14 -44.77 -11.22 -35.17
C LEU A 14 -43.31 -11.62 -35.35
N LEU A 15 -42.98 -12.16 -36.53
CA LEU A 15 -41.62 -12.39 -37.01
C LEU A 15 -40.92 -11.05 -37.29
N LEU A 16 -40.20 -10.52 -36.30
CA LEU A 16 -39.24 -9.43 -36.50
C LEU A 16 -37.90 -10.03 -36.94
N ARG A 17 -37.49 -9.70 -38.16
CA ARG A 17 -36.14 -9.95 -38.70
C ARG A 17 -35.09 -9.27 -37.81
N PRO A 18 -33.97 -9.93 -37.47
CA PRO A 18 -32.88 -9.24 -36.79
C PRO A 18 -32.17 -8.32 -37.81
N SER A 19 -32.21 -7.02 -37.56
CA SER A 19 -31.32 -6.06 -38.20
C SER A 19 -29.91 -6.27 -37.65
N ASN A 20 -29.00 -6.70 -38.53
CA ASN A 20 -27.55 -6.67 -38.27
C ASN A 20 -27.10 -5.21 -38.11
N ALA A 21 -27.13 -4.71 -36.87
CA ALA A 21 -26.37 -3.52 -36.50
C ALA A 21 -24.99 -3.99 -36.05
N SER A 22 -24.00 -3.86 -36.94
CA SER A 22 -22.60 -4.01 -36.60
C SER A 22 -22.25 -3.05 -35.45
N LEU A 23 -21.97 -3.61 -34.27
CA LEU A 23 -21.36 -2.88 -33.17
C LEU A 23 -19.94 -2.50 -33.58
N VAL A 24 -19.78 -1.28 -34.08
CA VAL A 24 -18.47 -0.64 -34.25
C VAL A 24 -17.87 -0.47 -32.83
N PRO A 25 -16.69 -1.03 -32.53
CA PRO A 25 -16.04 -0.81 -31.25
C PRO A 25 -15.74 0.68 -31.09
N ARG A 26 -16.19 1.28 -29.98
CA ARG A 26 -15.71 2.61 -29.59
C ARG A 26 -14.19 2.53 -29.41
N PRO A 27 -13.41 3.47 -29.98
CA PRO A 27 -11.98 3.49 -29.74
C PRO A 27 -11.76 3.75 -28.24
N GLN A 28 -11.07 2.82 -27.59
CA GLN A 28 -10.44 3.04 -26.28
C GLN A 28 -9.55 4.27 -26.44
N GLN A 29 -9.91 5.37 -25.79
CA GLN A 29 -8.96 6.45 -25.58
C GLN A 29 -7.88 5.90 -24.66
N ASP A 30 -6.71 5.59 -25.24
CA ASP A 30 -5.48 5.45 -24.50
C ASP A 30 -5.30 6.70 -23.65
N GLN A 31 -5.58 6.57 -22.35
CA GLN A 31 -5.16 7.57 -21.37
C GLN A 31 -3.65 7.42 -21.21
N THR A 32 -2.90 8.04 -22.13
CA THR A 32 -1.48 8.22 -21.97
C THR A 32 -1.27 9.08 -20.72
N LEU A 33 -0.66 8.49 -19.70
CA LEU A 33 -0.34 9.15 -18.44
C LEU A 33 0.79 10.16 -18.71
N SER A 34 0.45 11.35 -19.21
CA SER A 34 1.44 12.40 -19.48
C SER A 34 1.81 13.09 -18.16
N LEU A 35 2.85 12.58 -17.50
CA LEU A 35 3.52 13.21 -16.37
C LEU A 35 4.26 14.47 -16.85
N LYS A 36 3.56 15.62 -16.87
CA LYS A 36 4.23 16.92 -17.01
C LYS A 36 4.84 17.30 -15.67
N THR A 37 6.08 16.88 -15.43
CA THR A 37 6.89 17.33 -14.30
C THR A 37 7.41 18.75 -14.60
N THR A 38 6.77 19.79 -14.08
CA THR A 38 7.40 21.11 -14.00
C THR A 38 8.54 21.04 -12.98
N PRO A 39 9.81 21.31 -13.33
CA PRO A 39 10.91 21.21 -12.38
C PRO A 39 10.78 22.33 -11.34
N HIS A 40 10.49 21.98 -10.09
CA HIS A 40 10.71 22.89 -8.97
C HIS A 40 12.22 23.07 -8.81
N PRO A 41 12.77 24.30 -8.75
CA PRO A 41 14.22 24.57 -8.81
C PRO A 41 15.06 24.07 -7.61
N GLN A 42 14.48 23.25 -6.72
CA GLN A 42 15.10 22.73 -5.49
C GLN A 42 15.06 21.19 -5.38
N ILE A 43 14.49 20.48 -6.36
CA ILE A 43 14.36 19.01 -6.34
C ILE A 43 15.34 18.43 -7.35
N GLN A 44 16.32 17.67 -6.86
CA GLN A 44 17.28 16.96 -7.72
C GLN A 44 16.96 15.47 -7.72
N TYR A 45 16.86 14.86 -8.90
CA TYR A 45 16.85 13.41 -9.01
C TYR A 45 18.26 12.88 -8.78
N HIS A 46 18.40 11.95 -7.86
CA HIS A 46 19.66 11.32 -7.52
C HIS A 46 19.55 9.81 -7.70
N ASN A 47 20.50 9.24 -8.43
CA ASN A 47 20.79 7.82 -8.34
C ASN A 47 21.86 7.67 -7.23
N PRO A 48 21.57 7.01 -6.09
CA PRO A 48 22.59 6.69 -5.10
C PRO A 48 23.67 5.84 -5.78
N LYS A 49 24.75 6.48 -6.23
CA LYS A 49 25.77 5.84 -7.06
C LYS A 49 26.48 4.76 -6.23
N LEU A 50 26.47 3.54 -6.73
CA LEU A 50 27.49 2.54 -6.43
C LEU A 50 28.71 2.76 -7.36
N PRO A 51 29.94 2.40 -6.93
CA PRO A 51 31.15 2.59 -7.72
C PRO A 51 31.05 1.93 -9.09
N PRO A 52 31.75 2.45 -10.11
CA PRO A 52 31.52 2.06 -11.49
C PRO A 52 31.89 0.58 -11.69
N ARG A 53 30.89 -0.26 -11.96
CA ARG A 53 31.11 -1.49 -12.72
C ARG A 53 30.64 -1.25 -14.14
N SER A 54 31.60 -1.35 -15.05
CA SER A 54 31.46 -1.27 -16.50
C SER A 54 30.60 -2.42 -17.01
N LEU A 55 29.28 -2.26 -16.99
CA LEU A 55 28.40 -3.00 -17.88
C LEU A 55 27.47 -1.97 -18.51
N SER A 56 27.82 -1.54 -19.72
CA SER A 56 26.93 -0.78 -20.58
C SER A 56 25.76 -1.67 -20.98
N LEU A 57 24.69 -1.66 -20.19
CA LEU A 57 23.36 -2.06 -20.65
C LEU A 57 22.55 -0.78 -20.88
N ALA A 58 22.93 -0.05 -21.94
CA ALA A 58 22.05 0.96 -22.51
C ALA A 58 21.12 0.25 -23.51
N SER A 59 19.94 -0.17 -23.05
CA SER A 59 18.70 -0.18 -23.83
C SER A 59 17.53 -0.64 -22.94
N SER A 60 16.76 0.33 -22.43
CA SER A 60 15.55 0.17 -21.59
C SER A 60 15.74 -0.26 -20.12
N LYS A 61 15.44 0.65 -19.19
CA LYS A 61 15.26 0.37 -17.75
C LYS A 61 13.85 -0.13 -17.40
N LYS A 62 12.95 -0.17 -18.39
CA LYS A 62 11.54 -0.54 -18.26
C LYS A 62 11.31 -1.95 -17.72
N PHE A 63 12.34 -2.81 -17.78
CA PHE A 63 12.25 -4.20 -17.36
C PHE A 63 12.72 -4.46 -15.94
N GLU A 64 13.31 -3.47 -15.27
CA GLU A 64 13.82 -3.64 -13.92
C GLU A 64 12.62 -3.70 -12.94
N GLY A 65 12.40 -4.88 -12.35
CA GLY A 65 11.19 -5.16 -11.58
C GLY A 65 9.98 -5.59 -12.42
N SER A 66 10.17 -5.95 -13.70
CA SER A 66 9.17 -6.66 -14.52
C SER A 66 9.53 -8.15 -14.60
N SER A 67 8.53 -9.02 -14.73
CA SER A 67 8.74 -10.45 -14.91
C SER A 67 7.57 -11.10 -15.62
N ASP A 68 7.83 -11.75 -16.75
CA ASP A 68 6.85 -12.58 -17.46
C ASP A 68 6.54 -13.90 -16.70
N LEU A 69 7.34 -14.22 -15.67
CA LEU A 69 7.15 -15.38 -14.81
C LEU A 69 6.25 -15.08 -13.61
N VAL A 70 6.09 -13.80 -13.25
CA VAL A 70 5.19 -13.39 -12.17
C VAL A 70 3.76 -13.41 -12.69
N GLN A 71 2.99 -14.37 -12.20
CA GLN A 71 1.57 -14.49 -12.49
C GLN A 71 0.75 -14.10 -11.27
N LEU A 72 0.55 -12.80 -11.10
CA LEU A 72 -0.39 -12.29 -10.11
C LEU A 72 -1.82 -12.62 -10.56
N ARG A 73 -2.56 -13.34 -9.72
CA ARG A 73 -3.89 -13.88 -10.05
C ARG A 73 -4.91 -13.42 -9.02
N TYR A 74 -6.17 -13.37 -9.48
CA TYR A 74 -7.32 -13.17 -8.62
C TYR A 74 -7.91 -14.52 -8.20
N HIS A 75 -8.16 -14.68 -6.91
CA HIS A 75 -8.55 -15.93 -6.23
C HIS A 75 -9.94 -15.84 -5.60
N MET A 76 -10.80 -14.96 -6.14
CA MET A 76 -12.22 -14.82 -5.80
C MET A 76 -12.53 -14.23 -4.41
N GLY A 77 -11.52 -13.75 -3.67
CA GLY A 77 -11.68 -13.03 -2.41
C GLY A 77 -12.13 -11.57 -2.58
N PRO A 78 -12.61 -10.92 -1.52
CA PRO A 78 -12.97 -9.51 -1.56
C PRO A 78 -11.72 -8.62 -1.63
N VAL A 79 -11.91 -7.38 -2.07
CA VAL A 79 -10.94 -6.28 -1.88
C VAL A 79 -11.59 -5.19 -1.02
N LEU A 80 -10.81 -4.23 -0.48
CA LEU A 80 -11.35 -3.08 0.25
C LEU A 80 -11.91 -2.02 -0.73
N SER A 81 -13.03 -2.35 -1.38
CA SER A 81 -13.64 -1.54 -2.44
C SER A 81 -14.60 -0.46 -1.95
N ASN A 82 -15.10 -0.59 -0.72
CA ASN A 82 -15.98 0.42 -0.15
C ASN A 82 -15.22 1.72 0.21
N SER A 83 -15.91 2.85 0.04
CA SER A 83 -15.31 4.17 0.21
C SER A 83 -16.02 4.96 1.32
N PRO A 84 -15.26 5.51 2.30
CA PRO A 84 -13.82 5.37 2.51
C PRO A 84 -13.43 4.04 3.20
N ILE A 85 -12.15 3.68 3.14
CA ILE A 85 -11.53 2.70 4.05
C ILE A 85 -11.38 3.37 5.42
N ASN A 86 -11.98 2.76 6.44
CA ASN A 86 -11.99 3.25 7.81
C ASN A 86 -10.81 2.64 8.59
N LEU A 87 -9.78 3.43 8.87
CA LEU A 87 -8.64 3.00 9.66
C LEU A 87 -8.89 3.20 11.16
N TYR A 88 -8.76 2.13 11.93
CA TYR A 88 -8.75 2.14 13.38
C TYR A 88 -7.31 1.93 13.86
N LEU A 89 -6.66 3.01 14.31
CA LEU A 89 -5.26 2.98 14.71
C LEU A 89 -5.14 2.52 16.16
N ILE A 90 -4.26 1.55 16.41
CA ILE A 90 -3.97 1.05 17.76
C ILE A 90 -2.49 1.30 18.04
N TRP A 91 -2.23 2.32 18.85
CA TRP A 91 -0.89 2.73 19.29
C TRP A 91 -0.49 1.87 20.50
N TYR A 92 0.28 0.81 20.28
CA TYR A 92 0.69 -0.12 21.34
C TYR A 92 2.08 0.23 21.88
N GLY A 93 2.14 0.60 23.15
CA GLY A 93 3.33 1.13 23.81
C GLY A 93 3.43 2.66 23.80
N ARG A 94 4.62 3.18 24.15
CA ARG A 94 4.84 4.62 24.30
C ARG A 94 5.22 5.26 22.99
N TRP A 95 4.33 6.09 22.46
CA TRP A 95 4.51 6.78 21.19
C TRP A 95 4.62 8.29 21.39
N ALA A 96 5.63 8.90 20.78
CA ALA A 96 5.76 10.36 20.77
C ALA A 96 4.70 10.98 19.83
N SER A 97 4.09 12.09 20.25
CA SER A 97 3.07 12.78 19.43
C SER A 97 3.55 13.15 18.01
N PRO A 98 4.80 13.61 17.79
CA PRO A 98 5.30 13.88 16.44
C PRO A 98 5.34 12.64 15.54
N GLN A 99 5.63 11.47 16.09
CA GLN A 99 5.68 10.21 15.34
C GLN A 99 4.26 9.77 14.92
N LYS A 100 3.30 9.84 15.84
CA LYS A 100 1.88 9.57 15.52
C LYS A 100 1.37 10.49 14.43
N LEU A 101 1.66 11.79 14.55
CA LEU A 101 1.24 12.79 13.57
C LEU A 101 1.85 12.51 12.19
N LEU A 102 3.13 12.14 12.13
CA LEU A 102 3.80 11.79 10.88
C LEU A 102 3.13 10.60 10.17
N ILE A 103 2.82 9.53 10.91
CA ILE A 103 2.12 8.36 10.36
C ILE A 103 0.71 8.74 9.89
N LYS A 104 -0.04 9.52 10.68
CA LYS A 104 -1.37 10.00 10.28
C LYS A 104 -1.32 10.89 9.04
N ASP A 105 -0.31 11.76 8.93
CA ASP A 105 -0.12 12.58 7.74
C ASP A 105 0.11 11.70 6.50
N PHE A 106 0.91 10.63 6.60
CA PHE A 106 1.08 9.67 5.50
C PHE A 106 -0.25 9.02 5.10
N LEU A 107 -0.96 8.41 6.06
CA LEU A 107 -2.24 7.72 5.81
C LEU A 107 -3.28 8.65 5.17
N LEU A 108 -3.40 9.87 5.69
CA LEU A 108 -4.35 10.85 5.16
C LEU A 108 -3.88 11.49 3.84
N SER A 109 -2.61 11.31 3.44
CA SER A 109 -2.12 11.75 2.12
C SER A 109 -2.63 10.87 0.99
N ILE A 110 -3.06 9.63 1.25
CA ILE A 110 -3.70 8.75 0.26
C ILE A 110 -4.93 9.43 -0.36
N SER A 111 -5.75 10.06 0.48
CA SER A 111 -7.01 10.71 0.05
C SER A 111 -6.82 12.11 -0.52
N ALA A 112 -5.62 12.68 -0.48
CA ALA A 112 -5.40 14.11 -0.76
C ALA A 112 -5.96 14.52 -2.14
N ALA A 113 -5.75 13.70 -3.18
CA ALA A 113 -6.20 13.97 -4.54
C ALA A 113 -7.74 13.92 -4.75
N SER A 114 -8.50 13.42 -3.78
CA SER A 114 -9.97 13.27 -3.88
C SER A 114 -10.74 14.53 -3.48
N GLY A 115 -10.04 15.55 -2.96
CA GLY A 115 -10.59 16.84 -2.53
C GLY A 115 -11.02 17.75 -3.69
N ARG A 116 -12.15 17.45 -4.34
CA ARG A 116 -12.89 18.47 -5.12
C ARG A 116 -13.43 19.52 -4.13
N ARG A 117 -12.93 20.76 -4.22
CA ARG A 117 -13.53 21.98 -3.64
C ARG A 117 -13.66 22.03 -2.09
N SER A 118 -12.60 21.71 -1.34
CA SER A 118 -12.53 22.26 0.02
C SER A 118 -12.20 23.75 -0.05
N SER A 119 -13.07 24.59 0.50
CA SER A 119 -12.89 26.04 0.65
C SER A 119 -11.83 26.43 1.70
N SER A 120 -11.12 25.45 2.28
CA SER A 120 -9.92 25.69 3.06
C SER A 120 -8.68 25.35 2.23
N ALA A 121 -7.75 26.31 2.15
CA ALA A 121 -6.56 26.32 1.33
C ALA A 121 -5.46 25.31 1.74
N ALA A 122 -5.82 24.05 2.03
CA ALA A 122 -4.84 22.98 2.05
C ALA A 122 -4.47 22.69 0.59
N ALA A 123 -3.38 23.32 0.11
CA ALA A 123 -2.84 23.08 -1.22
C ALA A 123 -2.62 21.57 -1.40
N GLN A 124 -3.09 21.06 -2.54
CA GLN A 124 -2.85 19.67 -2.94
C GLN A 124 -1.34 19.39 -2.94
N PRO A 125 -0.88 18.24 -2.40
CA PRO A 125 0.53 17.88 -2.46
C PRO A 125 1.01 17.87 -3.91
N PRO A 126 2.18 18.44 -4.22
CA PRO A 126 2.68 18.44 -5.59
C PRO A 126 3.02 17.01 -6.04
N SER A 127 2.83 16.72 -7.33
CA SER A 127 3.31 15.47 -7.92
C SER A 127 4.85 15.40 -7.88
N PRO A 128 5.43 14.21 -7.71
CA PRO A 128 4.77 12.94 -7.41
C PRO A 128 4.21 12.92 -5.97
N SER A 129 3.05 12.30 -5.76
CA SER A 129 2.32 12.34 -4.49
C SER A 129 1.90 10.95 -3.97
N VAL A 130 1.65 10.84 -2.66
CA VAL A 130 1.15 9.59 -2.02
C VAL A 130 -0.16 9.12 -2.68
N ALA A 131 -1.05 10.05 -3.01
CA ALA A 131 -2.30 9.73 -3.68
C ALA A 131 -2.09 9.18 -5.10
N GLU A 132 -1.06 9.61 -5.83
CA GLU A 132 -0.69 9.04 -7.13
C GLU A 132 -0.07 7.65 -6.98
N TRP A 133 0.78 7.44 -5.96
CA TRP A 133 1.31 6.11 -5.62
C TRP A 133 0.18 5.11 -5.31
N TRP A 134 -0.81 5.51 -4.50
CA TRP A 134 -1.96 4.66 -4.17
C TRP A 134 -2.85 4.30 -5.37
N ARG A 135 -2.72 5.00 -6.51
CA ARG A 135 -3.47 4.62 -7.72
C ARG A 135 -3.13 3.22 -8.18
N THR A 136 -1.90 2.74 -7.95
CA THR A 136 -1.52 1.36 -8.29
C THR A 136 -2.33 0.34 -7.50
N ALA A 137 -2.49 0.53 -6.18
CA ALA A 137 -3.36 -0.32 -5.36
C ALA A 137 -4.82 -0.29 -5.86
N SER A 138 -5.31 0.86 -6.33
CA SER A 138 -6.66 0.99 -6.89
C SER A 138 -6.87 0.30 -8.24
N LEU A 139 -5.85 -0.30 -8.86
CA LEU A 139 -6.02 -1.09 -10.08
C LEU A 139 -6.60 -2.48 -9.81
N TYR A 140 -6.53 -2.95 -8.56
CA TYR A 140 -7.02 -4.25 -8.13
C TYR A 140 -8.53 -4.21 -7.87
N THR A 141 -9.24 -5.27 -8.28
CA THR A 141 -10.71 -5.36 -8.24
C THR A 141 -11.17 -6.68 -7.63
N ASP A 142 -12.36 -6.71 -7.05
CA ASP A 142 -13.02 -7.97 -6.71
C ASP A 142 -13.88 -8.50 -7.87
N GLN A 143 -14.56 -9.63 -7.66
CA GLN A 143 -15.47 -10.28 -8.60
C GLN A 143 -16.61 -9.38 -9.10
N THR A 144 -16.94 -8.30 -8.40
CA THR A 144 -17.97 -7.33 -8.83
C THR A 144 -17.41 -6.29 -9.80
N GLY A 145 -16.09 -6.27 -10.01
CA GLY A 145 -15.36 -5.24 -10.74
C GLY A 145 -15.12 -3.98 -9.92
N ALA A 146 -15.43 -3.98 -8.62
CA ALA A 146 -15.21 -2.84 -7.76
C ALA A 146 -13.73 -2.74 -7.37
N ASN A 147 -13.13 -1.58 -7.63
CA ASN A 147 -11.73 -1.31 -7.34
C ASN A 147 -11.48 -1.06 -5.86
N VAL A 148 -10.25 -1.35 -5.39
CA VAL A 148 -9.75 -0.85 -4.10
C VAL A 148 -9.98 0.65 -3.99
N SER A 149 -10.53 1.08 -2.86
CA SER A 149 -10.89 2.47 -2.62
C SER A 149 -9.66 3.38 -2.58
N ARG A 150 -9.82 4.58 -3.16
CA ARG A 150 -8.81 5.66 -3.12
C ARG A 150 -9.02 6.63 -1.95
N ALA A 151 -10.06 6.40 -1.14
CA ALA A 151 -10.38 7.22 0.01
C ALA A 151 -10.16 6.43 1.28
N VAL A 152 -9.42 7.03 2.19
CA VAL A 152 -8.99 6.52 3.49
C VAL A 152 -9.24 7.59 4.53
N VAL A 153 -9.80 7.20 5.67
CA VAL A 153 -10.01 8.06 6.82
C VAL A 153 -9.50 7.38 8.09
N VAL A 154 -9.01 8.17 9.05
CA VAL A 154 -8.76 7.68 10.41
C VAL A 154 -10.09 7.76 11.16
N ALA A 155 -10.78 6.63 11.29
CA ALA A 155 -12.11 6.55 11.89
C ALA A 155 -12.07 6.45 13.42
N GLY A 156 -10.97 5.98 13.99
CA GLY A 156 -10.78 5.90 15.42
C GLY A 156 -9.34 5.61 15.80
N GLU A 157 -8.98 5.93 17.05
CA GLU A 157 -7.65 5.70 17.60
C GLU A 157 -7.76 5.17 19.03
N HIS A 158 -6.85 4.27 19.40
CA HIS A 158 -6.71 3.73 20.74
C HIS A 158 -5.24 3.72 21.15
N GLU A 159 -4.96 4.12 22.38
CA GLU A 159 -3.60 4.10 22.93
C GLU A 159 -3.51 3.09 24.07
N ASP A 160 -2.64 2.10 23.91
CA ASP A 160 -2.31 1.12 24.94
C ASP A 160 -0.88 1.37 25.44
N VAL A 161 -0.72 2.46 26.18
CA VAL A 161 0.56 2.92 26.73
C VAL A 161 1.15 1.91 27.75
N ALA A 162 0.28 1.13 28.40
CA ALA A 162 0.65 0.15 29.40
C ALA A 162 1.16 -1.17 28.80
N CYS A 163 0.98 -1.37 27.48
CA CYS A 163 1.18 -2.65 26.81
C CYS A 163 0.38 -3.75 27.51
N SER A 164 -0.96 -3.68 27.46
CA SER A 164 -1.86 -4.56 28.23
C SER A 164 -1.65 -6.07 28.02
N HIS A 165 -1.02 -6.47 26.91
CA HIS A 165 -0.66 -7.86 26.57
C HIS A 165 0.85 -8.12 26.67
N GLY A 166 1.58 -7.30 27.44
CA GLY A 166 3.02 -7.37 27.60
C GLY A 166 3.81 -6.75 26.44
N ARG A 167 5.14 -6.70 26.60
CA ARG A 167 6.06 -6.06 25.64
C ARG A 167 6.64 -7.03 24.61
N SER A 168 6.28 -8.32 24.70
CA SER A 168 6.67 -9.34 23.73
C SER A 168 5.42 -9.95 23.13
N LEU A 169 5.16 -9.66 21.87
CA LEU A 169 3.95 -10.07 21.17
C LEU A 169 4.21 -11.27 20.25
N THR A 170 3.13 -11.96 19.92
CA THR A 170 3.04 -12.99 18.87
C THR A 170 1.87 -12.63 17.96
N ARG A 171 1.73 -13.29 16.81
CA ARG A 171 0.60 -13.04 15.90
C ARG A 171 -0.75 -13.27 16.58
N LEU A 172 -0.79 -14.21 17.53
CA LEU A 172 -1.97 -14.48 18.34
C LEU A 172 -2.25 -13.34 19.34
N SER A 173 -1.24 -12.82 20.04
CA SER A 173 -1.45 -11.73 21.00
C SER A 173 -1.81 -10.41 20.31
N VAL A 174 -1.41 -10.19 19.05
CA VAL A 174 -1.88 -9.04 18.26
C VAL A 174 -3.41 -9.05 18.11
N GLN A 175 -4.03 -10.22 17.90
CA GLN A 175 -5.50 -10.32 17.85
C GLN A 175 -6.13 -9.99 19.21
N GLN A 176 -5.46 -10.33 20.31
CA GLN A 176 -5.92 -9.97 21.66
C GLN A 176 -5.79 -8.47 21.94
N VAL A 177 -4.74 -7.82 21.41
CA VAL A 177 -4.59 -6.36 21.43
C VAL A 177 -5.77 -5.71 20.70
N ILE A 178 -6.13 -6.20 19.52
CA ILE A 178 -7.30 -5.72 18.76
C ILE A 178 -8.58 -5.92 19.57
N ALA A 179 -8.79 -7.09 20.19
CA ALA A 179 -9.96 -7.34 21.04
C ALA A 179 -10.05 -6.38 22.24
N THR A 180 -8.92 -6.04 22.86
CA THR A 180 -8.88 -5.05 23.96
C THR A 180 -9.19 -3.66 23.43
N ALA A 181 -8.54 -3.24 22.34
CA ALA A 181 -8.74 -1.92 21.75
C ALA A 181 -10.19 -1.72 21.27
N ALA A 182 -10.77 -2.70 20.58
CA ALA A 182 -12.15 -2.65 20.11
C ALA A 182 -13.15 -2.47 21.26
N ARG A 183 -12.94 -3.16 22.39
CA ARG A 183 -13.77 -2.99 23.60
C ARG A 183 -13.54 -1.65 24.29
N ALA A 184 -12.28 -1.25 24.48
CA ALA A 184 -11.91 -0.05 25.23
C ALA A 184 -12.27 1.25 24.49
N ALA A 185 -11.98 1.33 23.19
CA ALA A 185 -12.27 2.48 22.35
C ALA A 185 -13.68 2.44 21.74
N ARG A 186 -14.45 1.37 21.99
CA ARG A 186 -15.77 1.12 21.40
C ARG A 186 -15.75 1.26 19.88
N PHE A 187 -14.70 0.76 19.24
CA PHE A 187 -14.64 0.76 17.78
C PHE A 187 -15.84 -0.02 17.23
N PRO A 188 -16.54 0.51 16.23
CA PRO A 188 -17.62 -0.23 15.61
C PRO A 188 -17.05 -1.50 14.97
N VAL A 189 -17.86 -2.54 14.91
CA VAL A 189 -17.56 -3.74 14.13
C VAL A 189 -17.78 -3.40 12.67
N ASP A 190 -16.76 -2.84 12.04
CA ASP A 190 -16.82 -2.41 10.64
C ASP A 190 -16.20 -3.48 9.73
N HIS A 191 -16.88 -4.60 9.57
CA HIS A 191 -16.43 -5.70 8.72
C HIS A 191 -16.50 -5.39 7.22
N ARG A 192 -17.04 -4.22 6.83
CA ARG A 192 -17.22 -3.81 5.43
C ARG A 192 -16.18 -2.80 4.96
N ASN A 193 -15.77 -1.89 5.84
CA ASN A 193 -14.84 -0.80 5.51
C ASN A 193 -13.67 -0.70 6.49
N GLY A 194 -13.73 -1.41 7.61
CA GLY A 194 -12.81 -1.27 8.73
C GLY A 194 -11.52 -2.05 8.56
N VAL A 195 -10.41 -1.38 8.84
CA VAL A 195 -9.08 -1.95 8.96
C VAL A 195 -8.51 -1.55 10.31
N TYR A 196 -7.99 -2.53 11.05
CA TYR A 196 -7.30 -2.28 12.32
C TYR A 196 -5.80 -2.25 12.08
N LEU A 197 -5.14 -1.11 12.34
CA LEU A 197 -3.70 -0.96 12.16
C LEU A 197 -3.03 -0.90 13.54
N VAL A 198 -2.36 -1.99 13.91
CA VAL A 198 -1.62 -2.11 15.17
C VAL A 198 -0.18 -1.65 14.97
N LEU A 199 0.19 -0.57 15.64
CA LEU A 199 1.50 0.06 15.51
C LEU A 199 2.24 -0.04 16.85
N THR A 200 3.31 -0.83 16.90
CA THR A 200 4.07 -1.02 18.14
C THR A 200 5.24 -0.05 18.25
N ALA A 201 5.42 0.52 19.45
CA ALA A 201 6.54 1.39 19.77
C ALA A 201 7.89 0.63 19.69
N GLU A 202 9.00 1.39 19.66
CA GLU A 202 10.37 0.86 19.46
C GLU A 202 10.86 -0.11 20.54
N ASP A 203 10.21 -0.10 21.71
CA ASP A 203 10.53 -0.87 22.90
C ASP A 203 9.60 -2.09 23.10
N VAL A 204 8.85 -2.47 22.07
CA VAL A 204 8.00 -3.67 22.01
C VAL A 204 8.61 -4.66 21.02
N THR A 205 8.82 -5.90 21.46
CA THR A 205 9.29 -7.00 20.64
C THR A 205 8.10 -7.77 20.07
N MET A 206 8.28 -8.37 18.90
CA MET A 206 7.29 -9.22 18.24
C MET A 206 8.00 -10.44 17.67
N GLN A 207 7.34 -11.60 17.71
CA GLN A 207 7.84 -12.82 17.09
C GLN A 207 8.18 -12.58 15.61
N ASP A 208 9.36 -13.03 15.20
CA ASP A 208 9.91 -12.93 13.84
C ASP A 208 10.18 -11.51 13.31
N PHE A 209 9.92 -10.48 14.12
CA PHE A 209 10.32 -9.10 13.81
C PHE A 209 11.83 -9.01 13.66
N CYS A 210 12.29 -8.20 12.70
CA CYS A 210 13.72 -8.02 12.38
C CYS A 210 14.42 -9.25 11.79
N ARG A 211 13.70 -10.35 11.54
CA ARG A 211 14.27 -11.59 11.01
C ARG A 211 13.58 -12.04 9.74
N ALA A 212 12.26 -12.19 9.82
CA ALA A 212 11.44 -12.61 8.70
C ALA A 212 10.55 -11.48 8.20
N VAL A 213 10.08 -10.61 9.10
CA VAL A 213 9.07 -9.59 8.77
C VAL A 213 9.33 -8.26 9.47
N CYS A 214 8.86 -7.18 8.86
CA CYS A 214 8.82 -5.82 9.43
C CYS A 214 7.39 -5.38 9.77
N GLY A 215 6.42 -5.99 9.10
CA GLY A 215 5.00 -5.91 9.33
C GLY A 215 4.34 -7.20 8.87
N PHE A 216 3.04 -7.29 9.06
CA PHE A 216 2.23 -8.27 8.35
C PHE A 216 0.77 -7.83 8.37
N HIS A 217 0.00 -8.31 7.42
CA HIS A 217 -1.45 -8.22 7.47
C HIS A 217 -2.11 -9.60 7.58
N TYR A 218 -3.30 -9.63 8.17
CA TYR A 218 -4.11 -10.84 8.32
C TYR A 218 -5.57 -10.45 8.67
N PHE A 219 -6.39 -11.42 9.06
CA PHE A 219 -7.72 -11.19 9.60
C PHE A 219 -7.87 -11.81 10.98
N THR A 220 -8.68 -11.21 11.84
CA THR A 220 -8.95 -11.75 13.17
C THR A 220 -9.81 -13.01 13.09
N PHE A 221 -9.65 -13.92 14.04
CA PHE A 221 -10.56 -15.05 14.18
C PHE A 221 -11.81 -14.64 14.99
N PRO A 222 -13.03 -15.05 14.57
CA PRO A 222 -14.24 -14.82 15.35
C PRO A 222 -14.16 -15.36 16.78
N SER A 223 -13.42 -16.44 17.01
CA SER A 223 -13.17 -16.99 18.36
C SER A 223 -12.32 -16.09 19.25
N MET A 224 -11.55 -15.16 18.68
CA MET A 224 -10.64 -14.26 19.41
C MET A 224 -11.25 -12.87 19.62
N VAL A 225 -11.89 -12.31 18.60
CA VAL A 225 -12.36 -10.91 18.58
C VAL A 225 -13.89 -10.81 18.44
N GLY A 226 -14.57 -11.94 18.23
CA GLY A 226 -16.02 -12.01 17.94
C GLY A 226 -16.36 -11.86 16.47
N TYR A 227 -15.41 -11.40 15.64
CA TYR A 227 -15.62 -11.09 14.23
C TYR A 227 -14.37 -11.38 13.40
N THR A 228 -14.57 -11.56 12.09
CA THR A 228 -13.49 -11.58 11.10
C THR A 228 -13.25 -10.15 10.61
N LEU A 229 -12.14 -9.55 11.06
CA LEU A 229 -11.79 -8.16 10.78
C LEU A 229 -10.41 -8.12 10.14
N PRO A 230 -10.25 -7.46 8.97
CA PRO A 230 -8.94 -7.24 8.37
C PRO A 230 -8.08 -6.36 9.27
N TYR A 231 -6.80 -6.72 9.45
CA TYR A 231 -5.86 -5.96 10.24
C TYR A 231 -4.45 -6.04 9.68
N ALA A 232 -3.62 -5.06 10.04
CA ALA A 232 -2.18 -5.10 9.83
C ALA A 232 -1.45 -4.75 11.13
N TRP A 233 -0.27 -5.31 11.31
CA TRP A 233 0.67 -4.95 12.35
C TRP A 233 1.96 -4.44 11.71
N VAL A 234 2.53 -3.37 12.25
CA VAL A 234 3.85 -2.85 11.86
C VAL A 234 4.67 -2.50 13.11
N GLY A 235 5.91 -2.98 13.14
CA GLY A 235 6.85 -2.74 14.24
C GLY A 235 7.78 -1.55 14.01
N ASN A 236 8.05 -0.77 15.06
CA ASN A 236 9.08 0.26 15.02
C ASN A 236 10.47 -0.35 15.22
N SER A 237 11.26 -0.35 14.14
CA SER A 237 12.59 -0.97 14.09
C SER A 237 13.72 -0.09 14.62
N GLY A 238 13.45 1.19 14.90
CA GLY A 238 14.47 2.21 15.15
C GLY A 238 15.51 1.84 16.22
N ARG A 239 15.10 1.10 17.25
CA ARG A 239 15.98 0.63 18.33
C ARG A 239 16.48 -0.82 18.15
N GLN A 240 15.73 -1.66 17.46
CA GLN A 240 15.98 -3.11 17.43
C GLN A 240 16.79 -3.56 16.21
N CYS A 241 16.44 -3.05 15.03
CA CYS A 241 16.97 -3.54 13.74
C CYS A 241 16.74 -2.54 12.58
N PRO A 242 17.13 -1.27 12.73
CA PRO A 242 16.89 -0.29 11.67
C PRO A 242 17.45 -0.76 10.32
N GLU A 243 18.58 -1.47 10.31
CA GLU A 243 19.21 -2.01 9.11
C GLU A 243 18.39 -3.05 8.34
N VAL A 244 17.39 -3.67 8.98
CA VAL A 244 16.51 -4.65 8.34
C VAL A 244 15.21 -3.98 7.89
N CYS A 245 14.59 -3.19 8.75
CA CYS A 245 13.21 -2.72 8.57
C CYS A 245 13.08 -1.20 8.37
N ALA A 246 14.19 -0.47 8.30
CA ALA A 246 14.23 0.95 7.93
C ALA A 246 15.10 1.20 6.70
N TYR A 247 15.28 0.19 5.85
CA TYR A 247 15.90 0.37 4.54
C TYR A 247 15.08 1.36 3.70
N PRO A 248 15.70 2.31 2.96
CA PRO A 248 17.14 2.50 2.76
C PRO A 248 17.78 3.55 3.70
N PHE A 249 17.14 3.91 4.81
CA PHE A 249 17.66 4.87 5.81
C PHE A 249 18.65 4.25 6.79
N ALA A 250 18.64 2.92 6.89
CA ALA A 250 19.71 2.12 7.46
C ALA A 250 19.98 0.94 6.52
N ILE A 251 21.26 0.58 6.38
CA ILE A 251 21.72 -0.38 5.39
C ILE A 251 22.23 -1.65 6.09
N PRO A 252 21.78 -2.85 5.68
CA PRO A 252 22.28 -4.10 6.24
C PRO A 252 23.80 -4.22 6.14
N GLY A 253 24.44 -4.73 7.20
CA GLY A 253 25.90 -4.86 7.26
C GLY A 253 26.50 -5.71 6.13
N TYR A 254 25.76 -6.71 5.63
CA TYR A 254 26.21 -7.57 4.52
C TYR A 254 26.29 -6.85 3.17
N MET A 255 25.70 -5.66 3.01
CA MET A 255 25.81 -4.86 1.78
C MET A 255 27.13 -4.08 1.68
N GLY A 256 28.12 -4.40 2.52
CA GLY A 256 29.51 -3.89 2.42
C GLY A 256 29.72 -2.48 2.94
N GLY A 257 28.68 -1.69 3.18
CA GLY A 257 28.75 -0.35 3.75
C GLY A 257 29.59 0.65 2.94
N ALA A 258 29.50 1.93 3.31
CA ALA A 258 30.20 3.02 2.63
C ALA A 258 31.72 2.80 2.47
N ALA A 259 32.35 2.21 3.50
CA ALA A 259 33.80 2.05 3.58
C ALA A 259 34.35 0.94 2.66
N ALA A 260 33.54 -0.08 2.33
CA ALA A 260 33.93 -1.12 1.36
C ALA A 260 33.33 -0.89 -0.05
N GLY A 261 32.86 0.33 -0.33
CA GLY A 261 32.27 0.70 -1.63
C GLY A 261 30.81 0.28 -1.82
N GLY A 262 30.13 -0.15 -0.75
CA GLY A 262 28.69 -0.42 -0.73
C GLY A 262 27.82 0.86 -0.61
N PRO A 263 26.48 0.71 -0.63
CA PRO A 263 25.58 1.85 -0.63
C PRO A 263 25.60 2.55 0.73
N LYS A 264 25.42 3.88 0.71
CA LYS A 264 25.29 4.67 1.94
C LYS A 264 23.81 4.77 2.34
N PRO A 265 23.50 4.82 3.64
CA PRO A 265 22.14 5.10 4.08
C PRO A 265 21.66 6.45 3.55
N LEU A 266 20.41 6.49 3.12
CA LEU A 266 19.78 7.74 2.71
C LEU A 266 19.37 8.56 3.94
N SER A 267 19.37 9.88 3.79
CA SER A 267 18.86 10.76 4.83
C SER A 267 17.32 10.73 4.83
N PRO A 268 16.68 10.38 5.97
CA PRO A 268 15.24 10.24 6.05
C PRO A 268 14.50 11.58 5.85
N PRO A 269 13.34 11.60 5.15
CA PRO A 269 12.63 12.84 4.82
C PRO A 269 12.04 13.55 6.03
N ASN A 270 11.76 12.84 7.13
CA ASN A 270 11.20 13.42 8.35
C ASN A 270 12.15 13.36 9.55
N GLY A 271 13.36 12.86 9.36
CA GLY A 271 14.43 12.89 10.36
C GLY A 271 14.40 11.76 11.40
N ASP A 272 13.46 10.82 11.28
CA ASP A 272 13.33 9.68 12.20
C ASP A 272 13.52 8.39 11.41
N VAL A 273 14.70 7.77 11.53
CA VAL A 273 15.03 6.55 10.77
C VAL A 273 13.99 5.44 10.99
N GLY A 274 13.57 5.22 12.24
CA GLY A 274 12.62 4.17 12.58
C GLY A 274 11.25 4.44 11.96
N VAL A 275 10.70 5.63 12.17
CA VAL A 275 9.34 5.96 11.70
C VAL A 275 9.28 6.22 10.19
N ASP A 276 10.31 6.85 9.60
CA ASP A 276 10.40 6.97 8.14
C ASP A 276 10.50 5.58 7.47
N GLY A 277 11.21 4.63 8.08
CA GLY A 277 11.21 3.23 7.67
C GLY A 277 9.83 2.56 7.80
N MET A 278 9.18 2.74 8.96
CA MET A 278 7.83 2.23 9.20
C MET A 278 6.82 2.74 8.17
N ILE A 279 6.95 3.96 7.68
CA ILE A 279 6.02 4.51 6.68
C ILE A 279 6.02 3.66 5.40
N SER A 280 7.18 3.16 4.96
CA SER A 280 7.22 2.26 3.79
C SER A 280 6.51 0.95 4.09
N VAL A 281 6.76 0.36 5.27
CA VAL A 281 6.12 -0.89 5.69
C VAL A 281 4.61 -0.72 5.89
N ILE A 282 4.14 0.39 6.47
CA ILE A 282 2.71 0.71 6.58
C ILE A 282 2.09 0.83 5.19
N GLY A 283 2.77 1.47 4.24
CA GLY A 283 2.33 1.55 2.85
C GLY A 283 2.20 0.17 2.21
N HIS A 284 3.23 -0.67 2.35
CA HIS A 284 3.27 -2.05 1.89
C HIS A 284 2.08 -2.85 2.43
N GLU A 285 1.98 -2.98 3.76
CA GLU A 285 0.97 -3.81 4.42
C GLU A 285 -0.45 -3.31 4.14
N LEU A 286 -0.65 -1.99 4.08
CA LEU A 286 -1.96 -1.43 3.78
C LEU A 286 -2.36 -1.68 2.33
N ALA A 287 -1.42 -1.61 1.38
CA ALA A 287 -1.69 -1.90 -0.03
C ALA A 287 -2.10 -3.36 -0.21
N GLU A 288 -1.35 -4.30 0.37
CA GLU A 288 -1.64 -5.73 0.30
C GLU A 288 -2.94 -6.09 1.00
N LEU A 289 -3.14 -5.59 2.23
CA LEU A 289 -4.41 -5.77 2.94
C LEU A 289 -5.59 -5.20 2.15
N SER A 290 -5.39 -4.13 1.37
CA SER A 290 -6.44 -3.55 0.56
C SER A 290 -6.79 -4.41 -0.66
N SER A 291 -5.79 -5.02 -1.30
CA SER A 291 -6.01 -5.95 -2.42
C SER A 291 -6.35 -7.37 -1.96
N ASN A 292 -6.10 -7.73 -0.71
CA ASN A 292 -6.21 -9.10 -0.20
C ASN A 292 -6.58 -9.21 1.29
N PRO A 293 -7.66 -8.55 1.75
CA PRO A 293 -8.00 -8.44 3.17
C PRO A 293 -8.21 -9.78 3.91
N LEU A 294 -8.56 -10.85 3.18
CA LEU A 294 -8.84 -12.18 3.74
C LEU A 294 -7.87 -13.26 3.23
N VAL A 295 -6.74 -12.86 2.64
CA VAL A 295 -5.69 -13.77 2.14
C VAL A 295 -6.24 -14.78 1.10
N ASN A 296 -7.16 -14.33 0.25
CA ASN A 296 -7.80 -15.13 -0.80
C ASN A 296 -8.22 -14.32 -2.04
N ALA A 297 -7.67 -13.13 -2.28
CA ALA A 297 -8.01 -12.26 -3.40
C ALA A 297 -6.84 -12.12 -4.41
N TRP A 298 -5.86 -11.25 -4.19
CA TRP A 298 -4.79 -11.02 -5.17
C TRP A 298 -3.43 -11.47 -4.66
N TYR A 299 -2.88 -12.52 -5.26
CA TYR A 299 -1.51 -12.99 -4.99
C TYR A 299 -0.96 -13.82 -6.17
N ALA A 300 0.35 -13.99 -6.21
CA ALA A 300 1.02 -14.74 -7.26
C ALA A 300 1.02 -16.25 -6.97
N GLY A 301 0.82 -17.05 -8.02
CA GLY A 301 0.73 -18.51 -7.91
C GLY A 301 -0.65 -19.03 -7.52
N GLU A 302 -0.74 -20.31 -7.20
CA GLU A 302 -1.99 -21.01 -6.82
C GLU A 302 -2.05 -21.38 -5.33
N ASP A 303 -0.90 -21.34 -4.64
CA ASP A 303 -0.78 -21.76 -3.25
C ASP A 303 -1.02 -20.58 -2.28
N PRO A 304 -2.10 -20.59 -1.48
CA PRO A 304 -2.39 -19.54 -0.52
C PRO A 304 -1.55 -19.61 0.76
N THR A 305 -0.67 -20.62 0.92
CA THR A 305 0.09 -20.80 2.18
C THR A 305 1.23 -19.79 2.37
N ALA A 306 1.75 -19.24 1.28
CA ALA A 306 2.75 -18.18 1.26
C ALA A 306 2.51 -17.26 0.05
N PRO A 307 1.41 -16.48 0.06
CA PRO A 307 1.06 -15.65 -1.08
C PRO A 307 2.14 -14.58 -1.27
N THR A 308 2.67 -14.46 -2.49
CA THR A 308 3.49 -13.31 -2.87
C THR A 308 2.58 -12.24 -3.44
N GLU A 309 2.51 -11.09 -2.79
CA GLU A 309 1.49 -10.07 -3.04
C GLU A 309 2.07 -8.82 -3.73
N ILE A 310 1.26 -7.77 -3.81
CA ILE A 310 1.53 -6.61 -4.66
C ILE A 310 2.68 -5.73 -4.14
N GLY A 311 2.94 -5.77 -2.83
CA GLY A 311 4.05 -5.10 -2.16
C GLY A 311 5.31 -5.95 -2.25
N ASP A 312 5.20 -7.24 -1.92
CA ASP A 312 6.29 -8.24 -1.95
C ASP A 312 7.07 -8.24 -3.27
N LEU A 313 6.34 -8.19 -4.40
CA LEU A 313 6.93 -8.21 -5.74
C LEU A 313 7.85 -7.01 -6.02
N CYS A 314 7.71 -5.94 -5.23
CA CYS A 314 8.41 -4.67 -5.41
C CYS A 314 9.24 -4.27 -4.19
N GLU A 315 9.49 -5.22 -3.30
CA GLU A 315 10.31 -5.00 -2.11
C GLU A 315 11.67 -4.43 -2.48
N GLY A 316 12.01 -3.29 -1.88
CA GLY A 316 13.26 -2.59 -2.13
C GLY A 316 13.32 -1.71 -3.39
N LEU A 317 12.27 -1.62 -4.21
CA LEU A 317 12.23 -0.76 -5.40
C LEU A 317 11.54 0.58 -5.08
N TYR A 318 12.25 1.70 -5.23
CA TYR A 318 11.76 3.04 -4.88
C TYR A 318 11.76 4.02 -6.07
N GLY A 319 12.32 3.64 -7.21
CA GLY A 319 12.50 4.51 -8.37
C GLY A 319 12.94 3.76 -9.64
N THR A 320 12.84 4.42 -10.81
CA THR A 320 13.37 3.92 -12.08
C THR A 320 14.87 3.63 -11.95
N GLY A 321 15.38 2.52 -12.46
CA GLY A 321 16.77 2.11 -12.17
C GLY A 321 16.93 1.10 -11.04
N GLY A 322 15.83 0.65 -10.42
CA GLY A 322 15.83 -0.18 -9.21
C GLY A 322 15.58 -1.66 -9.50
N GLY A 323 16.06 -2.56 -8.62
CA GLY A 323 16.04 -4.01 -8.81
C GLY A 323 17.40 -4.63 -8.48
N GLY A 324 17.49 -5.93 -8.22
CA GLY A 324 18.78 -6.61 -7.96
C GLY A 324 19.61 -6.04 -6.79
N GLY A 325 18.95 -5.44 -5.79
CA GLY A 325 19.59 -4.78 -4.63
C GLY A 325 19.80 -3.27 -4.78
N TYR A 326 19.39 -2.68 -5.91
CA TYR A 326 19.42 -1.23 -6.15
C TYR A 326 18.03 -0.62 -5.89
N ILE A 327 17.96 0.51 -5.20
CA ILE A 327 16.67 1.17 -4.90
C ILE A 327 16.08 1.98 -6.07
N GLY A 328 16.91 2.31 -7.06
CA GLY A 328 16.54 3.18 -8.17
C GLY A 328 16.65 4.68 -7.89
N GLN A 329 16.19 5.49 -8.85
CA GLN A 329 16.32 6.95 -8.84
C GLN A 329 15.24 7.59 -7.97
N VAL A 330 15.68 8.29 -6.93
CA VAL A 330 14.80 9.00 -5.97
C VAL A 330 15.12 10.49 -5.98
N MET A 331 14.20 11.31 -5.47
CA MET A 331 14.42 12.75 -5.36
C MET A 331 15.16 13.09 -4.08
N ARG A 332 15.88 14.22 -4.10
CA ARG A 332 16.60 14.79 -2.96
C ARG A 332 16.24 16.25 -2.79
N ASP A 333 16.01 16.67 -1.55
CA ASP A 333 15.75 18.08 -1.24
C ASP A 333 17.03 18.87 -0.93
N GLY A 334 16.90 20.19 -0.78
CA GLY A 334 18.02 21.09 -0.47
C GLY A 334 18.74 20.79 0.87
N GLY A 335 18.09 20.06 1.79
CA GLY A 335 18.69 19.58 3.03
C GLY A 335 19.36 18.20 2.90
N GLY A 336 19.35 17.63 1.69
CA GLY A 336 19.93 16.34 1.41
C GLY A 336 19.04 15.14 1.78
N ARG A 337 17.77 15.37 2.16
CA ARG A 337 16.82 14.30 2.50
C ARG A 337 16.22 13.68 1.25
N SER A 338 16.03 12.37 1.27
CA SER A 338 15.59 11.60 0.10
C SER A 338 14.12 11.22 0.20
N PHE A 339 13.40 11.30 -0.93
CA PHE A 339 11.97 11.02 -1.01
C PHE A 339 11.58 10.63 -2.44
N ASN A 340 10.45 9.95 -2.61
CA ASN A 340 9.89 9.66 -3.93
C ASN A 340 8.44 10.15 -4.09
N MET A 341 7.83 10.68 -3.03
CA MET A 341 6.50 11.27 -3.08
C MET A 341 6.29 12.36 -2.03
N ASN A 342 5.39 13.30 -2.34
CA ASN A 342 4.93 14.35 -1.43
C ASN A 342 3.58 13.98 -0.82
N GLY A 343 3.36 14.40 0.42
CA GLY A 343 2.11 14.24 1.12
C GLY A 343 1.54 15.56 1.64
N ARG A 344 0.46 15.46 2.41
CA ARG A 344 -0.19 16.60 3.05
C ARG A 344 0.76 17.29 4.02
N SER A 345 0.41 18.51 4.40
CA SER A 345 1.15 19.28 5.43
C SER A 345 2.64 19.51 5.09
N GLY A 346 3.00 19.46 3.80
CA GLY A 346 4.39 19.60 3.34
C GLY A 346 5.29 18.40 3.65
N ARG A 347 4.72 17.26 4.07
CA ARG A 347 5.46 16.02 4.33
C ARG A 347 6.01 15.42 3.05
N ARG A 348 7.12 14.72 3.18
CA ARG A 348 7.76 13.95 2.12
C ARG A 348 7.94 12.53 2.61
N PHE A 349 7.85 11.57 1.70
CA PHE A 349 7.93 10.16 2.02
C PHE A 349 8.77 9.42 0.97
N LEU A 350 9.42 8.35 1.41
CA LEU A 350 10.08 7.38 0.55
C LEU A 350 9.45 6.03 0.83
N VAL A 351 8.64 5.54 -0.10
CA VAL A 351 7.91 4.27 0.04
C VAL A 351 8.18 3.42 -1.19
N GLN A 352 8.31 2.12 -1.02
CA GLN A 352 8.50 1.20 -2.14
C GLN A 352 7.37 1.33 -3.17
N TRP A 353 7.66 0.95 -4.41
CA TRP A 353 6.67 0.84 -5.47
C TRP A 353 5.75 -0.36 -5.25
N LEU A 354 4.63 -0.38 -5.97
CA LEU A 354 3.70 -1.49 -5.95
C LEU A 354 3.66 -2.15 -7.32
N TRP A 355 3.37 -3.45 -7.36
CA TRP A 355 3.19 -4.15 -8.63
C TRP A 355 1.97 -3.61 -9.35
N SER A 356 2.14 -3.19 -10.60
CA SER A 356 1.04 -2.77 -11.46
C SER A 356 0.56 -3.96 -12.28
N PRO A 357 -0.71 -4.38 -12.17
CA PRO A 357 -1.24 -5.49 -12.97
C PRO A 357 -1.38 -5.11 -14.46
N VAL A 358 -1.39 -3.81 -14.76
CA VAL A 358 -1.46 -3.27 -16.13
C VAL A 358 -0.08 -3.28 -16.79
N LEU A 359 0.95 -2.83 -16.07
CA LEU A 359 2.31 -2.76 -16.61
C LEU A 359 3.07 -4.08 -16.47
N LYS A 360 2.58 -4.99 -15.60
CA LYS A 360 3.28 -6.22 -15.19
C LYS A 360 4.70 -5.92 -14.71
N ALA A 361 4.81 -4.86 -13.92
CA ALA A 361 6.05 -4.35 -13.37
C ALA A 361 5.76 -3.49 -12.12
N CYS A 362 6.78 -3.31 -11.30
CA CYS A 362 6.74 -2.34 -10.21
C CYS A 362 6.58 -0.91 -10.74
N ALA A 363 5.67 -0.15 -10.13
CA ALA A 363 5.36 1.21 -10.56
C ALA A 363 5.18 2.15 -9.38
N GLY A 364 5.67 3.38 -9.56
CA GLY A 364 5.43 4.48 -8.63
C GLY A 364 5.40 5.83 -9.34
N PRO A 365 4.96 6.88 -8.65
CA PRO A 365 4.65 8.17 -9.26
C PRO A 365 5.89 8.96 -9.70
N ASN A 366 7.08 8.59 -9.20
CA ASN A 366 8.36 9.14 -9.59
C ASN A 366 9.04 8.37 -10.74
N ALA A 367 8.34 7.45 -11.40
CA ALA A 367 8.85 6.78 -12.59
C ALA A 367 9.18 7.81 -13.68
N LEU A 368 10.31 7.59 -14.37
CA LEU A 368 10.82 8.47 -15.42
C LEU A 368 10.54 7.94 -16.83
N ASP A 369 9.96 6.75 -16.95
CA ASP A 369 9.83 5.95 -18.16
C ASP A 369 8.42 5.43 -18.41
#